data_AF-A0A7K1JDI0-F1
#
_entry.id   AF-A0A7K1JDI0-F1
#
_cell.length_a   1.000
_cell.length_b   1.000
_cell.length_c   1.000
_cell.angle_alpha   90.00
_cell.angle_beta   90.00
_cell.angle_gamma   90.00
#
_symmetry.space_group_name_H-M   'P 1'
#
loop_
_entity.id
_entity.type
_entity.pdbx_description
1 polymer ?
#
loop_
_entity_poly.entity_id
_entity_poly.type
_entity_poly.pdbx_seq_one_letter_code
_entity_poly.pdbx_strand_id
1 'polypeptide(L)' 'MARLMETSSGPDAGAGRAVVRFHIGDVVRNGTHIATVTDVGTVLVAVTTTMGASRMVCPWELVRLVTPADMFDFGAPLQ' A
#
# COMPACT_ATOMS: atom_id res chain seq x y z
N MET A 1 -39.26 9.35 7.44
CA MET A 1 -38.20 10.26 7.88
C MET A 1 -36.94 9.44 8.15
N ALA A 2 -36.03 9.36 7.17
CA ALA A 2 -34.81 8.57 7.29
C ALA A 2 -33.76 9.36 8.08
N ARG A 3 -33.28 8.80 9.19
CA ARG A 3 -32.18 9.35 9.97
C ARG A 3 -30.89 9.04 9.22
N LEU A 4 -30.35 10.05 8.53
CA LEU A 4 -29.02 10.02 7.93
C LEU A 4 -28.02 9.81 9.07
N MET A 5 -27.44 8.61 9.16
CA MET A 5 -26.34 8.32 10.08
C MET A 5 -25.10 8.88 9.40
N GLU A 6 -24.70 10.09 9.78
CA GLU A 6 -23.44 10.69 9.38
C GLU A 6 -22.30 9.79 9.86
N THR A 7 -21.71 9.05 8.91
CA THR A 7 -20.47 8.31 9.13
C THR A 7 -19.33 9.31 9.20
N SER A 8 -19.13 9.89 10.38
CA SER A 8 -17.94 10.68 10.70
C SER A 8 -16.72 9.74 10.84
N SER A 9 -16.23 9.25 9.70
CA SER A 9 -14.87 8.73 9.56
C SER A 9 -14.03 9.80 8.88
N GLY A 10 -13.51 10.72 9.68
CA GLY A 10 -12.53 11.70 9.23
C GLY A 10 -11.32 11.71 10.15
N PRO A 11 -10.13 11.32 9.67
CA PRO A 11 -8.89 11.79 10.26
C PRO A 11 -8.58 13.18 9.67
N ASP A 12 -9.07 14.23 10.32
CA ASP A 12 -8.57 15.60 10.11
C ASP A 12 -7.36 15.81 11.02
N ALA A 13 -6.17 15.58 10.48
CA ALA A 13 -4.91 16.03 11.06
C ALA A 13 -3.89 16.24 9.93
N GLY A 14 -3.96 17.42 9.29
CA GLY A 14 -2.84 18.35 9.12
C GLY A 14 -1.45 17.85 8.67
N ALA A 15 -1.30 16.69 8.06
CA ALA A 15 -0.11 16.29 7.32
C ALA A 15 -0.57 16.05 5.89
N GLY A 16 -0.11 16.88 4.95
CA GLY A 16 -0.48 16.76 3.53
C GLY A 16 -0.52 15.29 3.16
N ARG A 17 -1.73 14.79 2.88
CA ARG A 17 -2.04 13.36 2.73
C ARG A 17 -1.00 12.81 1.78
N ALA A 18 0.06 12.20 2.32
CA ALA A 18 1.11 11.64 1.49
C ALA A 18 0.35 10.61 0.66
N VAL A 19 0.16 10.92 -0.62
CA VAL A 19 -0.46 9.97 -1.53
C VAL A 19 0.55 8.85 -1.56
N VAL A 20 0.31 7.80 -0.77
CA VAL A 20 1.21 6.67 -0.68
C VAL A 20 1.10 5.98 -2.03
N ARG A 21 2.05 6.28 -2.90
CA ARG A 21 2.12 5.73 -4.24
C ARG A 21 2.82 4.39 -4.13
N PHE A 22 2.02 3.35 -4.22
CA PHE A 22 2.51 1.99 -4.39
C PHE A 22 2.66 1.70 -5.88
N HIS A 23 3.65 0.89 -6.23
CA HIS A 23 3.82 0.32 -7.56
C HIS A 23 3.67 -1.20 -7.48
N ILE A 24 3.20 -1.80 -8.56
CA ILE A 24 3.17 -3.26 -8.69
C ILE A 24 4.61 -3.79 -8.55
N GLY A 25 4.79 -4.78 -7.68
CA GLY A 25 6.11 -5.32 -7.31
C GLY A 25 6.68 -4.75 -6.02
N ASP A 26 6.14 -3.66 -5.48
CA ASP A 26 6.58 -3.13 -4.18
C ASP A 26 6.37 -4.14 -3.07
N VAL A 27 7.38 -4.30 -2.21
CA VAL A 27 7.25 -5.05 -0.98
C VAL A 27 6.67 -4.13 0.09
N VAL A 28 5.53 -4.51 0.62
CA VAL A 28 4.77 -3.75 1.61
C VAL A 28 4.53 -4.58 2.86
N ARG A 29 4.35 -3.90 3.98
CA ARG A 29 3.94 -4.49 5.24
C ARG A 29 2.47 -4.22 5.46
N ASN A 30 1.69 -5.28 5.57
CA ASN A 30 0.28 -5.27 5.96
C ASN A 30 0.18 -5.75 7.43
N GLY A 31 0.20 -4.80 8.37
CA GLY A 31 0.26 -5.09 9.81
C GLY A 31 1.53 -5.88 10.19
N THR A 32 1.38 -7.14 10.55
CA THR A 32 2.51 -8.04 10.87
C THR A 32 2.98 -8.88 9.67
N HIS A 33 2.25 -8.85 8.56
CA HIS A 33 2.55 -9.68 7.39
C HIS A 33 3.29 -8.89 6.32
N ILE A 34 4.22 -9.56 5.65
CA ILE A 34 4.89 -9.05 4.45
C ILE A 34 4.09 -9.49 3.23
N ALA A 35 3.90 -8.57 2.30
CA ALA A 35 3.19 -8.81 1.05
C ALA A 35 3.82 -8.04 -0.10
N THR A 36 3.54 -8.47 -1.31
CA THR A 36 3.97 -7.80 -2.54
C THR A 36 2.75 -7.20 -3.21
N VAL A 37 2.83 -5.95 -3.62
CA VAL A 37 1.76 -5.28 -4.38
C VAL A 37 1.62 -5.96 -5.73
N THR A 38 0.45 -6.49 -6.02
CA THR A 38 0.14 -7.13 -7.31
C THR A 38 -0.74 -6.27 -8.20
N ASP A 39 -1.50 -5.34 -7.61
CA ASP A 39 -2.33 -4.38 -8.35
C ASP A 39 -2.59 -3.13 -7.49
N VAL A 40 -2.73 -1.96 -8.12
CA VAL A 40 -2.95 -0.68 -7.46
C VAL A 40 -4.25 -0.07 -7.96
N GLY A 41 -5.32 -0.28 -7.20
CA GLY A 41 -6.61 0.35 -7.45
C GLY A 41 -6.67 1.78 -6.92
N THR A 42 -7.73 2.51 -7.31
CA THR A 42 -7.98 3.88 -6.88
C THR A 42 -8.40 4.00 -5.42
N VAL A 43 -8.94 2.92 -4.83
CA VAL A 43 -9.44 2.87 -3.45
C VAL A 43 -8.69 1.83 -2.61
N LEU A 44 -8.39 0.67 -3.18
CA LEU A 44 -7.73 -0.46 -2.52
C LEU A 44 -6.52 -0.91 -3.32
N VAL A 45 -5.54 -1.46 -2.63
CA VAL A 45 -4.34 -2.06 -3.22
C VAL A 45 -4.45 -3.57 -3.06
N ALA A 46 -4.24 -4.31 -4.14
CA ALA A 46 -4.17 -5.77 -4.07
C ALA A 46 -2.73 -6.17 -3.75
N VAL A 47 -2.58 -6.98 -2.72
CA VAL A 47 -1.29 -7.49 -2.28
C VAL A 47 -1.33 -9.01 -2.16
N THR A 48 -0.23 -9.66 -2.50
CA THR A 48 -0.04 -11.09 -2.29
C THR A 48 0.95 -11.30 -1.16
N THR A 49 0.49 -11.93 -0.09
CA THR A 49 1.32 -12.28 1.06
C THR A 49 2.36 -13.33 0.67
N THR A 50 3.44 -13.45 1.45
CA THR A 50 4.46 -14.49 1.25
C THR A 50 3.92 -15.93 1.32
N MET A 51 2.73 -16.13 1.91
CA MET A 51 2.02 -17.41 1.92
C MET A 51 1.19 -17.67 0.65
N GLY A 52 1.27 -16.78 -0.35
CA GLY A 52 0.52 -16.88 -1.61
C GLY A 52 -0.94 -16.43 -1.52
N ALA A 53 -1.40 -15.93 -0.37
CA ALA A 53 -2.76 -15.43 -0.23
C ALA A 53 -2.84 -13.98 -0.74
N SER A 54 -3.75 -13.73 -1.69
CA SER A 54 -4.06 -12.39 -2.19
C SER A 54 -5.11 -11.70 -1.31
N ARG A 55 -4.91 -10.41 -1.03
CA ARG A 55 -5.79 -9.59 -0.18
C ARG A 55 -5.92 -8.19 -0.75
N MET A 56 -7.11 -7.61 -0.65
CA MET A 56 -7.33 -6.18 -0.90
C MET A 56 -7.22 -5.43 0.42
N VAL A 57 -6.41 -4.38 0.44
CA VAL A 57 -6.11 -3.61 1.65
C VAL A 57 -6.13 -2.13 1.36
N CYS A 58 -6.39 -1.34 2.40
CA CYS A 58 -6.41 0.10 2.28
C CYS A 58 -4.97 0.63 2.17
N PRO A 59 -4.69 1.59 1.29
CA PRO A 59 -3.34 2.12 1.09
C PRO A 59 -2.76 2.78 2.34
N TRP A 60 -3.60 3.31 3.22
CA TRP A 60 -3.15 3.93 4.49
C TRP A 60 -2.74 2.92 5.56
N GLU A 61 -3.14 1.65 5.43
CA GLU A 61 -2.73 0.57 6.35
C GLU A 61 -1.42 -0.10 5.89
N LEU A 62 -0.96 0.21 4.69
CA LEU A 62 0.25 -0.33 4.10
C LEU A 62 1.46 0.55 4.39
N VAL A 63 2.56 -0.09 4.78
CA VAL A 63 3.86 0.56 4.90
C VAL A 63 4.77 0.02 3.81
N ARG A 64 5.23 0.89 2.90
CA ARG A 64 6.22 0.51 1.87
C ARG A 64 7.54 0.17 2.56
N LEU A 65 8.04 -1.04 2.34
CA LEU A 65 9.35 -1.44 2.81
C LEU A 65 10.35 -1.09 1.72
N VAL A 66 11.20 -0.09 2.00
CA VAL A 66 12.35 0.18 1.15
C VAL A 66 13.33 -0.96 1.37
N THR A 67 13.41 -1.88 0.41
CA THR A 67 14.47 -2.88 0.44
C THR A 67 15.77 -2.20 0.00
N PRO A 68 16.92 -2.55 0.57
CA PRO A 68 18.20 -2.00 0.13
C PRO A 68 18.49 -2.30 -1.35
N ALA A 69 17.78 -3.25 -1.99
CA ALA A 69 17.86 -3.49 -3.42
C ALA A 69 17.36 -2.30 -4.27
N ASP A 70 16.42 -1.51 -3.79
CA ASP A 70 15.96 -0.26 -4.43
C ASP A 70 17.07 0.81 -4.45
N MET A 71 18.03 0.75 -3.51
CA MET A 71 19.24 1.59 -3.52
C MET A 71 20.34 1.07 -4.48
N PHE A 72 20.28 -0.18 -4.92
CA PHE A 72 21.31 -0.80 -5.76
C PHE A 72 20.94 -0.92 -7.26
N ASP A 73 19.77 -0.45 -7.68
CA ASP A 73 19.37 -0.39 -9.11
C ASP A 73 19.97 0.82 -9.86
N PHE A 74 21.21 1.21 -9.53
CA PHE A 74 22.04 2.09 -10.35
C PHE A 74 23.22 1.32 -11.00
N GLY A 75 23.06 0.00 -11.18
CA GLY A 75 24.18 -0.87 -11.54
C GLY A 75 23.88 -2.13 -12.36
N ALA A 76 22.68 -2.33 -12.91
CA ALA A 76 22.48 -3.39 -13.90
C ALA A 76 22.77 -2.84 -15.31
N PRO A 77 23.88 -3.22 -15.97
CA PRO A 77 24.10 -2.83 -17.36
C PRO A 77 23.09 -3.56 -18.23
N LEU A 78 22.45 -2.81 -19.14
CA LEU A 78 21.77 -3.37 -20.30
C LEU A 78 22.79 -4.23 -21.07
N GLN A 79 22.54 -5.54 -21.15
CA GLN A 79 23.14 -6.46 -22.10
C GLN A 79 22.01 -7.21 -22.79
#